data_AF-A0A2G4INH0-F1
#
_entry.id   AF-A0A2G4INH0-F1
#
_cell.length_a   1.000
_cell.length_b   1.000
_cell.length_c   1.000
_cell.angle_alpha   90.00
_cell.angle_beta   90.00
_cell.angle_gamma   90.00
#
_symmetry.space_group_name_H-M   'P 1'
#
loop_
_entity.id
_entity.type
_entity.pdbx_description
1 polymer ?
#
loop_
_entity_poly.entity_id
_entity_poly.type
_entity_poly.pdbx_seq_one_letter_code
_entity_poly.pdbx_strand_id
1 'polypeptide(L)'
;MLDREEYIEQAYLFRLFAERIEGGIAAQEALIAIAQEVLATTKLPLAIGYLASELKLVGTLSTAMARLPHYFNAFQTFVMQQAEEEGGRFDMRTALAMLEREASHRTEGATPQSLFFYRFECLARNRLDYAHGLTAVADDGLFNDDWKQWIHTVSRQVGLIDLADLVFIRSPEYWRLGRKASGLAGRAAPAPDRVILFGEKEGRIAGANRGKDPLFFFAALKRQLNYPSVPKPTPITPSAESPALLVRRIEGLDMRVKLLEEESRGSIDLSRFDPKKFLQPHGE
;
A
#
# COMPACT_ATOMS: atom_id res chain seq x y z
N MET A 1 -10.69 10.04 -16.00
CA MET A 1 -9.81 10.38 -14.85
C MET A 1 -10.65 11.24 -13.91
N LEU A 2 -10.43 11.12 -12.60
CA LEU A 2 -11.16 11.93 -11.62
C LEU A 2 -10.64 13.37 -11.62
N ASP A 3 -11.49 14.29 -11.17
CA ASP A 3 -11.10 15.69 -10.97
C ASP A 3 -10.17 15.83 -9.75
N ARG A 4 -9.47 16.97 -9.65
CA ARG A 4 -8.50 17.20 -8.56
C ARG A 4 -9.15 17.12 -7.18
N GLU A 5 -10.35 17.67 -7.02
CA GLU A 5 -11.10 17.65 -5.75
C GLU A 5 -11.42 16.22 -5.31
N GLU A 6 -11.80 15.36 -6.25
CA GLU A 6 -12.05 13.93 -5.96
C GLU A 6 -10.79 13.23 -5.45
N TYR A 7 -9.61 13.53 -5.99
CA TYR A 7 -8.35 12.97 -5.48
C TYR A 7 -7.96 13.51 -4.11
N ILE A 8 -8.30 14.77 -3.78
CA ILE A 8 -8.12 15.33 -2.43
C ILE A 8 -8.97 14.56 -1.43
N GLU A 9 -10.25 14.41 -1.74
CA GLU A 9 -11.19 13.69 -0.87
C GLU A 9 -10.86 12.19 -0.78
N GLN A 10 -10.37 11.59 -1.88
CA GLN A 10 -9.92 10.20 -1.87
C GLN A 10 -8.68 10.01 -0.98
N ALA A 11 -7.72 10.93 -1.00
CA ALA A 11 -6.58 10.89 -0.06
C ALA A 11 -7.06 11.03 1.39
N TYR A 12 -8.00 11.93 1.64
CA TYR A 12 -8.61 12.14 2.96
C TYR A 12 -9.32 10.87 3.47
N LEU A 13 -10.10 10.19 2.61
CA LEU A 13 -10.73 8.90 2.92
C LEU A 13 -9.69 7.88 3.36
N PHE A 14 -8.66 7.63 2.55
CA PHE A 14 -7.69 6.56 2.86
C PHE A 14 -6.95 6.81 4.17
N ARG A 15 -6.59 8.07 4.44
CA ARG A 15 -5.94 8.47 5.70
C ARG A 15 -6.85 8.25 6.90
N LEU A 16 -8.05 8.84 6.91
CA LEU A 16 -8.98 8.70 8.04
C LEU A 16 -9.42 7.25 8.25
N PHE A 17 -9.58 6.51 7.17
CA PHE A 17 -9.97 5.11 7.28
C PHE A 17 -8.88 4.27 7.95
N ALA A 18 -7.61 4.53 7.63
CA ALA A 18 -6.48 3.90 8.32
C ALA A 18 -6.45 4.25 9.81
N GLU A 19 -6.61 5.53 10.15
CA GLU A 19 -6.64 6.01 11.55
C GLU A 19 -7.77 5.35 12.36
N ARG A 20 -8.97 5.22 11.78
CA ARG A 20 -10.14 4.63 12.44
C ARG A 20 -9.99 3.12 12.65
N ILE A 21 -9.51 2.41 11.64
CA ILE A 21 -9.22 0.97 11.78
C ILE A 21 -8.14 0.73 12.84
N GLU A 22 -7.10 1.56 12.86
CA GLU A 22 -6.07 1.47 13.91
C GLU A 22 -6.63 1.77 15.30
N GLY A 23 -7.59 2.70 15.40
CA GLY A 23 -8.35 2.97 16.62
C GLY A 23 -9.36 1.88 17.02
N GLY A 24 -9.47 0.78 16.27
CA GLY A 24 -10.40 -0.32 16.55
C GLY A 24 -11.85 -0.06 16.18
N ILE A 25 -12.13 1.00 15.40
CA ILE A 25 -13.47 1.28 14.89
C ILE A 25 -13.79 0.29 13.78
N ALA A 26 -15.01 -0.25 13.79
CA ALA A 26 -15.46 -1.15 12.74
C ALA A 26 -15.41 -0.47 11.37
N ALA A 27 -14.88 -1.15 10.36
CA ALA A 27 -14.69 -0.58 9.02
C ALA A 27 -15.96 0.05 8.43
N GLN A 28 -17.12 -0.56 8.64
CA GLN A 28 -18.40 -0.01 8.19
C GLN A 28 -18.75 1.31 8.89
N GLU A 29 -18.62 1.35 10.21
CA GLU A 29 -18.88 2.56 11.01
C GLU A 29 -17.90 3.68 10.63
N ALA A 30 -16.62 3.33 10.45
CA ALA A 30 -15.59 4.24 9.99
C ALA A 30 -15.97 4.89 8.66
N LEU A 31 -16.36 4.09 7.66
CA LEU A 31 -16.81 4.59 6.34
C LEU A 31 -18.02 5.51 6.46
N ILE A 32 -19.07 5.12 7.17
CA ILE A 32 -20.31 5.91 7.31
C ILE A 32 -20.02 7.28 7.93
N ALA A 33 -19.17 7.32 8.95
CA ALA A 33 -18.79 8.59 9.57
C ALA A 33 -17.89 9.44 8.64
N ILE A 34 -16.96 8.84 7.88
CA ILE A 34 -16.16 9.59 6.88
C ILE A 34 -17.06 10.22 5.82
N ALA A 35 -18.12 9.52 5.39
CA ALA A 35 -19.09 10.06 4.42
C ALA A 35 -19.76 11.37 4.87
N GLN A 36 -19.83 11.64 6.18
CA GLN A 36 -20.38 12.89 6.74
C GLN A 36 -19.34 14.02 6.82
N GLU A 37 -18.05 13.70 6.68
CA GLU A 37 -16.93 14.65 6.80
C GLU A 37 -16.38 15.11 5.46
N VAL A 38 -16.49 14.26 4.43
CA VAL A 38 -16.02 14.56 3.07
C VAL A 38 -16.85 15.64 2.39
N LEU A 39 -16.23 16.32 1.43
CA LEU A 39 -16.89 17.40 0.70
C LEU A 39 -18.11 16.89 -0.09
N ALA A 40 -19.30 17.38 0.27
CA ALA A 40 -20.57 16.94 -0.29
C ALA A 40 -20.76 17.22 -1.81
N THR A 41 -19.94 18.10 -2.40
CA THR A 41 -19.99 18.40 -3.84
C THR A 41 -19.24 17.36 -4.69
N THR A 42 -18.46 16.47 -4.07
CA THR A 42 -17.80 15.35 -4.75
C THR A 42 -18.71 14.13 -4.85
N LYS A 43 -18.32 13.15 -5.65
CA LYS A 43 -19.00 11.85 -5.75
C LYS A 43 -18.58 10.89 -4.64
N LEU A 44 -17.58 11.24 -3.83
CA LEU A 44 -17.06 10.38 -2.78
C LEU A 44 -18.12 9.91 -1.76
N PRO A 45 -19.04 10.75 -1.25
CA PRO A 45 -20.07 10.28 -0.31
C PRO A 45 -20.90 9.12 -0.85
N LEU A 46 -21.25 9.18 -2.15
CA LEU A 46 -22.00 8.11 -2.83
C LEU A 46 -21.17 6.83 -2.96
N ALA A 47 -19.89 6.98 -3.34
CA ALA A 47 -18.96 5.86 -3.40
C ALA A 47 -18.80 5.19 -2.03
N ILE A 48 -18.62 5.97 -0.95
CA ILE A 48 -18.52 5.45 0.41
C ILE A 48 -19.82 4.74 0.84
N GLY A 49 -20.99 5.29 0.52
CA GLY A 49 -22.27 4.65 0.79
C GLY A 49 -22.39 3.27 0.12
N TYR A 50 -21.90 3.15 -1.12
CA TYR A 50 -21.82 1.87 -1.82
C TYR A 50 -20.82 0.92 -1.14
N LEU A 51 -19.61 1.38 -0.83
CA LEU A 51 -18.59 0.58 -0.12
C LEU A 51 -19.12 0.02 1.20
N ALA A 52 -19.76 0.85 2.02
CA ALA A 52 -20.30 0.44 3.33
C ALA A 52 -21.47 -0.56 3.19
N SER A 53 -22.25 -0.46 2.12
CA SER A 53 -23.36 -1.39 1.83
C SER A 53 -22.82 -2.74 1.36
N GLU A 54 -21.86 -2.75 0.45
CA GLU A 54 -21.27 -3.98 -0.08
C GLU A 54 -20.42 -4.69 0.98
N LEU A 55 -19.67 -3.95 1.80
CA LEU A 55 -18.92 -4.50 2.93
C LEU A 55 -19.82 -5.27 3.91
N LYS A 56 -21.05 -4.79 4.13
CA LYS A 56 -22.04 -5.47 4.96
C LYS A 56 -22.50 -6.82 4.37
N LEU A 57 -22.52 -6.94 3.04
CA LEU A 57 -23.02 -8.12 2.34
C LEU A 57 -21.92 -9.14 2.06
N VAL A 58 -20.73 -8.69 1.65
CA VAL A 58 -19.65 -9.52 1.12
C VAL A 58 -18.46 -9.62 2.09
N GLY A 59 -18.31 -8.66 3.01
CA GLY A 59 -17.23 -8.65 4.00
C GLY A 59 -15.87 -8.14 3.47
N THR A 60 -15.79 -7.70 2.22
CA THR A 60 -14.57 -7.16 1.59
C THR A 60 -14.85 -5.85 0.86
N LEU A 61 -13.91 -4.91 0.90
CA LEU A 61 -13.93 -3.63 0.21
C LEU A 61 -13.48 -3.73 -1.24
N SER A 62 -12.52 -4.60 -1.54
CA SER A 62 -11.98 -4.73 -2.90
C SER A 62 -13.05 -5.10 -3.92
N THR A 63 -14.01 -5.95 -3.53
CA THR A 63 -15.17 -6.32 -4.36
C THR A 63 -16.04 -5.12 -4.69
N ALA A 64 -16.25 -4.24 -3.71
CA ALA A 64 -17.00 -3.00 -3.87
C ALA A 64 -16.26 -1.97 -4.75
N MET A 65 -14.94 -1.82 -4.54
CA MET A 65 -14.09 -0.95 -5.36
C MET A 65 -14.07 -1.39 -6.82
N ALA A 66 -14.02 -2.69 -7.09
CA ALA A 66 -14.06 -3.26 -8.44
C ALA A 66 -15.36 -2.92 -9.20
N ARG A 67 -16.48 -2.69 -8.49
CA ARG A 67 -17.77 -2.25 -9.06
C ARG A 67 -17.81 -0.76 -9.38
N LEU A 68 -16.83 0.02 -8.92
CA LEU A 68 -16.74 1.46 -9.11
C LEU A 68 -15.46 1.85 -9.89
N PRO A 69 -15.20 1.28 -11.09
CA PRO A 69 -13.96 1.54 -11.84
C PRO A 69 -13.84 2.99 -12.34
N HIS A 70 -14.95 3.73 -12.35
CA HIS A 70 -14.98 5.15 -12.67
C HIS A 70 -14.49 6.03 -11.50
N TYR A 71 -14.42 5.47 -10.29
CA TYR A 71 -13.99 6.16 -9.07
C TYR A 71 -12.67 5.60 -8.52
N PHE A 72 -12.60 4.29 -8.32
CA PHE A 72 -11.37 3.62 -7.90
C PHE A 72 -10.71 2.98 -9.11
N ASN A 73 -9.42 3.28 -9.32
CA ASN A 73 -8.70 2.67 -10.44
C ASN A 73 -8.34 1.20 -10.15
N ALA A 74 -7.98 0.46 -11.20
CA ALA A 74 -7.66 -0.96 -11.09
C ALA A 74 -6.53 -1.24 -10.10
N PHE A 75 -5.49 -0.40 -10.06
CA PHE A 75 -4.39 -0.55 -9.11
C PHE A 75 -4.83 -0.34 -7.65
N GLN A 76 -5.70 0.63 -7.38
CA GLN A 76 -6.24 0.85 -6.04
C GLN A 76 -7.06 -0.35 -5.56
N THR A 77 -7.87 -0.91 -6.46
CA THR A 77 -8.65 -2.13 -6.21
C THR A 77 -7.74 -3.32 -5.96
N PHE A 78 -6.70 -3.51 -6.78
CA PHE A 78 -5.70 -4.56 -6.60
C PHE A 78 -4.99 -4.45 -5.25
N VAL A 79 -4.53 -3.26 -4.86
CA VAL A 79 -3.88 -3.03 -3.57
C VAL A 79 -4.82 -3.37 -2.42
N MET A 80 -6.09 -2.96 -2.49
CA MET A 80 -7.08 -3.32 -1.46
C MET A 80 -7.28 -4.84 -1.39
N GLN A 81 -7.42 -5.51 -2.54
CA GLN A 81 -7.59 -6.96 -2.60
C GLN A 81 -6.42 -7.70 -1.94
N GLN A 82 -5.18 -7.31 -2.27
CA GLN A 82 -3.99 -7.93 -1.69
C GLN A 82 -3.89 -7.71 -0.16
N ALA A 83 -4.45 -6.62 0.35
CA ALA A 83 -4.45 -6.32 1.78
C ALA A 83 -5.54 -7.09 2.56
N GLU A 84 -6.56 -7.58 1.85
CA GLU A 84 -7.66 -8.38 2.39
C GLU A 84 -7.36 -9.89 2.35
N GLU A 85 -6.32 -10.32 1.64
CA GLU A 85 -5.87 -11.71 1.61
C GLU A 85 -5.30 -12.13 2.97
N GLU A 86 -5.88 -13.18 3.56
CA GLU A 86 -5.43 -13.73 4.84
C GLU A 86 -4.02 -14.33 4.74
N GLY A 87 -3.20 -14.08 5.77
CA GLY A 87 -1.86 -14.67 5.89
C GLY A 87 -0.73 -13.93 5.14
N GLY A 88 -1.04 -12.83 4.46
CA GLY A 88 -0.05 -11.96 3.84
C GLY A 88 0.79 -11.16 4.85
N ARG A 89 2.02 -10.79 4.45
CA ARG A 89 2.82 -9.76 5.17
C ARG A 89 2.37 -8.34 4.85
N PHE A 90 1.49 -8.20 3.86
CA PHE A 90 0.95 -6.94 3.39
C PHE A 90 -0.40 -6.71 4.07
N ASP A 91 -0.50 -5.63 4.85
CA ASP A 91 -1.66 -5.36 5.70
C ASP A 91 -2.47 -4.16 5.21
N MET A 92 -3.71 -4.06 5.72
CA MET A 92 -4.65 -2.97 5.42
C MET A 92 -4.04 -1.58 5.68
N ARG A 93 -3.22 -1.44 6.73
CA ARG A 93 -2.58 -0.18 7.08
C ARG A 93 -1.60 0.29 6.01
N THR A 94 -0.73 -0.61 5.56
CA THR A 94 0.25 -0.31 4.51
C THR A 94 -0.45 -0.01 3.19
N ALA A 95 -1.50 -0.78 2.88
CA ALA A 95 -2.32 -0.55 1.69
C ALA A 95 -2.94 0.86 1.71
N LEU A 96 -3.64 1.24 2.77
CA LEU A 96 -4.28 2.56 2.87
C LEU A 96 -3.26 3.70 2.80
N ALA A 97 -2.10 3.56 3.43
CA ALA A 97 -1.04 4.57 3.33
C ALA A 97 -0.49 4.70 1.90
N MET A 98 -0.40 3.59 1.14
CA MET A 98 -0.02 3.63 -0.27
C MET A 98 -1.09 4.34 -1.12
N LEU A 99 -2.35 4.03 -0.87
CA LEU A 99 -3.47 4.62 -1.60
C LEU A 99 -3.61 6.13 -1.32
N GLU A 100 -3.44 6.55 -0.07
CA GLU A 100 -3.37 7.95 0.35
C GLU A 100 -2.27 8.70 -0.41
N ARG A 101 -1.05 8.14 -0.41
CA ARG A 101 0.09 8.75 -1.08
C ARG A 101 -0.09 8.81 -2.60
N GLU A 102 -0.67 7.79 -3.21
CA GLU A 102 -1.00 7.82 -4.64
C GLU A 102 -2.00 8.94 -4.96
N ALA A 103 -3.10 9.01 -4.21
CA ALA A 103 -4.13 10.03 -4.40
C ALA A 103 -3.54 11.44 -4.22
N SER A 104 -2.73 11.63 -3.17
CA SER A 104 -2.01 12.88 -2.91
C SER A 104 -1.10 13.28 -4.07
N HIS A 105 -0.28 12.34 -4.57
CA HIS A 105 0.62 12.57 -5.70
C HIS A 105 -0.13 13.00 -6.98
N ARG A 106 -1.34 12.47 -7.20
CA ARG A 106 -2.19 12.89 -8.33
C ARG A 106 -2.64 14.34 -8.19
N THR A 107 -2.93 14.81 -6.97
CA THR A 107 -3.28 16.23 -6.74
C THR A 107 -2.11 17.19 -6.99
N GLU A 108 -0.88 16.68 -6.91
CA GLU A 108 0.38 17.40 -7.14
C GLU A 108 0.81 17.44 -8.62
N GLY A 109 0.02 16.86 -9.53
CA GLY A 109 0.31 16.85 -10.96
C GLY A 109 1.15 15.65 -11.41
N ALA A 110 0.74 14.44 -11.01
CA ALA A 110 1.40 13.20 -11.38
C ALA A 110 1.61 13.06 -12.90
N THR A 111 2.84 12.74 -13.29
CA THR A 111 3.21 12.32 -14.65
C THR A 111 3.12 10.80 -14.80
N PRO A 112 2.97 10.26 -16.03
CA PRO A 112 3.03 8.82 -16.26
C PRO A 112 4.28 8.16 -15.66
N GLN A 113 5.45 8.81 -15.80
CA GLN A 113 6.71 8.32 -15.24
C GLN A 113 6.65 8.23 -13.72
N SER A 114 6.30 9.32 -13.05
CA SER A 114 6.27 9.38 -11.58
C SER A 114 5.25 8.39 -10.99
N LEU A 115 4.07 8.28 -11.61
CA LEU A 115 3.04 7.33 -11.17
C LEU A 115 3.47 5.88 -11.39
N PHE A 116 4.06 5.56 -12.55
CA PHE A 116 4.58 4.23 -12.84
C PHE A 116 5.65 3.82 -11.81
N PHE A 117 6.65 4.67 -11.55
CA PHE A 117 7.71 4.34 -10.60
C PHE A 117 7.20 4.18 -9.18
N TYR A 118 6.26 5.04 -8.78
CA TYR A 118 5.61 4.92 -7.47
C TYR A 118 4.92 3.56 -7.31
N ARG A 119 4.04 3.21 -8.26
CA ARG A 119 3.28 1.96 -8.22
C ARG A 119 4.18 0.74 -8.35
N PHE A 120 5.20 0.79 -9.20
CA PHE A 120 6.18 -0.29 -9.30
C PHE A 120 6.92 -0.48 -7.98
N GLU A 121 7.40 0.60 -7.34
CA GLU A 121 8.10 0.51 -6.05
C GLU A 121 7.17 -0.02 -4.96
N CYS A 122 5.88 0.35 -5.00
CA CYS A 122 4.82 -0.18 -4.15
C CYS A 122 4.72 -1.71 -4.27
N LEU A 123 4.67 -2.25 -5.49
CA LEU A 123 4.66 -3.70 -5.72
C LEU A 123 5.95 -4.35 -5.20
N ALA A 124 7.10 -3.77 -5.53
CA ALA A 124 8.41 -4.33 -5.20
C ALA A 124 8.67 -4.40 -3.69
N ARG A 125 8.40 -3.31 -2.96
CA ARG A 125 8.68 -3.24 -1.51
C ARG A 125 7.78 -4.15 -0.69
N ASN A 126 6.55 -4.35 -1.15
CA ASN A 126 5.55 -5.14 -0.44
C ASN A 126 5.46 -6.58 -0.97
N ARG A 127 6.33 -6.96 -1.93
CA ARG A 127 6.38 -8.29 -2.54
C ARG A 127 5.04 -8.73 -3.14
N LEU A 128 4.33 -7.78 -3.75
CA LEU A 128 3.06 -8.03 -4.41
C LEU A 128 3.30 -8.66 -5.78
N ASP A 129 2.30 -9.39 -6.28
CA ASP A 129 2.40 -10.05 -7.58
C ASP A 129 2.57 -9.04 -8.73
N TYR A 130 3.67 -9.17 -9.47
CA TYR A 130 3.98 -8.25 -10.57
C TYR A 130 3.10 -8.47 -11.80
N ALA A 131 2.62 -9.68 -12.05
CA ALA A 131 1.83 -9.98 -13.25
C ALA A 131 0.47 -9.26 -13.18
N HIS A 132 -0.27 -9.50 -12.10
CA HIS A 132 -1.55 -8.86 -11.83
C HIS A 132 -1.37 -7.38 -11.48
N GLY A 133 -0.38 -7.07 -10.63
CA GLY A 133 -0.11 -5.70 -10.20
C GLY A 133 0.20 -4.77 -11.36
N LEU A 134 1.12 -5.13 -12.27
CA LEU A 134 1.47 -4.28 -13.41
C LEU A 134 0.39 -4.25 -14.48
N THR A 135 -0.43 -5.29 -14.61
CA THR A 135 -1.64 -5.23 -15.44
C THR A 135 -2.60 -4.17 -14.90
N ALA A 136 -2.86 -4.17 -13.59
CA ALA A 136 -3.67 -3.15 -12.94
C ALA A 136 -3.05 -1.74 -13.02
N VAL A 137 -1.71 -1.62 -13.04
CA VAL A 137 -1.04 -0.34 -13.33
C VAL A 137 -1.33 0.13 -14.75
N ALA A 138 -1.22 -0.75 -15.75
CA ALA A 138 -1.41 -0.41 -17.17
C ALA A 138 -2.83 0.07 -17.48
N ASP A 139 -3.84 -0.41 -16.77
CA ASP A 139 -5.25 -0.05 -16.98
C ASP A 139 -5.61 1.39 -16.56
N ASP A 140 -4.65 2.16 -16.05
CA ASP A 140 -4.88 3.56 -15.70
C ASP A 140 -5.04 4.47 -16.92
N GLY A 141 -5.98 5.41 -16.84
CA GLY A 141 -6.20 6.41 -17.88
C GLY A 141 -5.03 7.39 -18.08
N LEU A 142 -4.08 7.47 -17.14
CA LEU A 142 -2.87 8.29 -17.32
C LEU A 142 -1.88 7.68 -18.32
N PHE A 143 -1.97 6.38 -18.61
CA PHE A 143 -1.09 5.68 -19.53
C PHE A 143 -1.72 5.61 -20.93
N ASN A 144 -1.02 6.13 -21.93
CA ASN A 144 -1.38 5.94 -23.33
C ASN A 144 -1.00 4.53 -23.83
N ASP A 145 -1.31 4.21 -25.09
CA ASP A 145 -1.10 2.87 -25.63
C ASP A 145 0.39 2.44 -25.62
N ASP A 146 1.32 3.36 -25.90
CA ASP A 146 2.75 3.09 -25.83
C ASP A 146 3.20 2.71 -24.40
N TRP A 147 2.68 3.43 -23.40
CA TRP A 147 2.91 3.13 -22.00
C TRP A 147 2.33 1.77 -21.62
N LYS A 148 1.08 1.48 -22.00
CA LYS A 148 0.42 0.20 -21.71
C LYS A 148 1.20 -0.97 -22.29
N GLN A 149 1.57 -0.88 -23.56
CA GLN A 149 2.36 -1.91 -24.23
C GLN A 149 3.71 -2.12 -23.54
N TRP A 150 4.38 -1.04 -23.13
CA TRP A 150 5.63 -1.12 -22.41
C TRP A 150 5.47 -1.73 -21.01
N ILE A 151 4.46 -1.33 -20.23
CA ILE A 151 4.17 -1.89 -18.90
C ILE A 151 3.89 -3.39 -18.99
N HIS A 152 3.12 -3.85 -19.97
CA HIS A 152 2.92 -5.29 -20.19
C HIS A 152 4.23 -6.01 -20.55
N THR A 153 5.13 -5.35 -21.27
CA THR A 153 6.47 -5.89 -21.55
C THR A 153 7.30 -6.00 -20.28
N VAL A 154 7.30 -4.95 -19.45
CA VAL A 154 7.95 -4.94 -18.14
C VAL A 154 7.41 -6.08 -17.28
N SER A 155 6.08 -6.25 -17.20
CA SER A 155 5.41 -7.29 -16.40
C SER A 155 5.93 -8.70 -16.67
N ARG A 156 6.28 -9.02 -17.93
CA ARG A 156 6.87 -10.31 -18.32
C ARG A 156 8.37 -10.41 -18.09
N GLN A 157 9.05 -9.29 -17.93
CA GLN A 157 10.51 -9.18 -17.83
C GLN A 157 11.00 -8.89 -16.41
N VAL A 158 10.12 -8.46 -15.49
CA VAL A 158 10.49 -8.19 -14.09
C VAL A 158 11.10 -9.46 -13.49
N GLY A 159 12.26 -9.30 -12.84
CA GLY A 159 13.03 -10.40 -12.25
C GLY A 159 14.04 -11.05 -13.22
N LEU A 160 13.86 -10.88 -14.54
CA LEU A 160 14.81 -11.33 -15.56
C LEU A 160 15.74 -10.21 -16.04
N ILE A 161 15.19 -8.99 -16.14
CA ILE A 161 15.91 -7.79 -16.58
C ILE A 161 15.79 -6.72 -15.49
N ASP A 162 16.88 -6.02 -15.23
CA ASP A 162 16.90 -4.88 -14.31
C ASP A 162 15.97 -3.77 -14.83
N LEU A 163 15.11 -3.23 -13.96
CA LEU A 163 14.24 -2.11 -14.30
C LEU A 163 15.05 -0.90 -14.79
N ALA A 164 16.22 -0.65 -14.20
CA ALA A 164 17.07 0.45 -14.63
C ALA A 164 17.54 0.26 -16.09
N ASP A 165 17.80 -0.97 -16.54
CA ASP A 165 18.09 -1.26 -17.94
C ASP A 165 16.89 -0.92 -18.83
N LEU A 166 15.69 -1.38 -18.47
CA LEU A 166 14.46 -1.16 -19.24
C LEU A 166 14.10 0.32 -19.39
N VAL A 167 14.32 1.11 -18.34
CA VAL A 167 14.15 2.57 -18.35
C VAL A 167 15.21 3.24 -19.21
N PHE A 168 16.47 2.85 -19.02
CA PHE A 168 17.60 3.46 -19.71
C PHE A 168 17.45 3.37 -21.23
N ILE A 169 17.12 2.19 -21.75
CA ILE A 169 16.97 1.96 -23.20
C ILE A 169 15.81 2.73 -23.83
N ARG A 170 14.84 3.20 -23.02
CA ARG A 170 13.65 3.96 -23.41
C ARG A 170 13.79 5.46 -23.08
N SER A 171 15.02 5.94 -22.90
CA SER A 171 15.35 7.34 -22.60
C SER A 171 16.25 7.97 -23.67
N PRO A 172 16.26 9.31 -23.82
CA PRO A 172 17.18 10.02 -24.71
C PRO A 172 18.67 9.75 -24.40
N GLU A 173 18.98 9.45 -23.14
CA GLU A 173 20.35 9.24 -22.66
C GLU A 173 21.03 8.05 -23.35
N TYR A 174 20.30 6.95 -23.59
CA TYR A 174 20.81 5.78 -24.31
C TYR A 174 21.32 6.18 -25.72
N TRP A 175 20.52 6.94 -26.45
CA TRP A 175 20.85 7.40 -27.80
C TRP A 175 21.96 8.46 -27.79
N ARG A 176 22.01 9.31 -26.77
CA ARG A 176 23.09 10.29 -26.59
C ARG A 176 24.46 9.60 -26.50
N LEU A 177 24.56 8.53 -25.70
CA LEU A 177 25.78 7.75 -25.58
C LEU A 177 26.10 6.99 -26.88
N GLY A 178 25.10 6.38 -27.52
CA GLY A 178 25.26 5.70 -28.81
C GLY A 178 25.81 6.63 -29.90
N ARG A 179 25.26 7.84 -30.02
CA ARG A 179 25.75 8.86 -30.97
C ARG A 179 27.19 9.28 -30.68
N LYS A 180 27.55 9.47 -29.41
CA LYS A 180 28.93 9.80 -29.01
C LYS A 180 29.90 8.69 -29.43
N ALA A 181 29.55 7.43 -29.21
CA ALA A 181 30.37 6.29 -29.60
C ALA A 181 30.49 6.15 -31.13
N SER A 182 29.39 6.29 -31.88
CA SER A 182 29.42 6.27 -33.34
C SER A 182 30.25 7.40 -33.94
N GLY A 183 30.15 8.61 -33.38
CA GLY A 183 30.95 9.76 -33.83
C GLY A 183 32.45 9.54 -33.66
N LEU A 184 32.87 8.94 -32.54
CA LEU A 184 34.28 8.56 -32.30
C LEU A 184 34.75 7.46 -33.27
N ALA A 185 33.84 6.57 -33.68
CA ALA A 185 34.14 5.46 -34.59
C ALA A 185 33.93 5.79 -36.09
N GLY A 186 33.54 7.04 -36.43
CA GLY A 186 33.24 7.45 -37.80
C GLY A 186 32.03 6.72 -38.42
N ARG A 187 31.11 6.20 -37.60
CA ARG A 187 29.91 5.46 -38.05
C ARG A 187 28.68 6.36 -38.02
N ALA A 188 27.64 5.96 -38.77
CA ALA A 188 26.34 6.64 -38.75
C ALA A 188 25.75 6.70 -37.33
N ALA A 189 25.13 7.82 -37.00
CA ALA A 189 24.48 8.06 -35.73
C ALA A 189 23.22 7.19 -35.60
N PRO A 190 23.05 6.44 -34.50
CA PRO A 190 21.85 5.65 -34.28
C PRO A 190 20.64 6.56 -34.03
N ALA A 191 19.53 6.29 -34.73
CA ALA A 191 18.23 6.93 -34.54
C ALA A 191 17.33 6.07 -33.64
N PRO A 192 16.39 6.67 -32.88
CA PRO A 192 15.47 5.90 -32.04
C PRO A 192 14.69 4.84 -32.83
N ASP A 193 14.88 3.58 -32.45
CA ASP A 193 14.15 2.42 -33.00
C ASP A 193 12.91 2.05 -32.16
N ARG A 194 12.63 2.82 -31.10
CA ARG A 194 11.58 2.56 -30.12
C ARG A 194 11.05 3.85 -29.53
N VAL A 195 9.81 3.81 -29.05
CA VAL A 195 9.17 4.94 -28.37
C VAL A 195 9.93 5.31 -27.10
N ILE A 196 10.21 6.61 -26.95
CA ILE A 196 10.86 7.19 -25.78
C ILE A 196 9.79 7.53 -24.73
N LEU A 197 9.85 6.88 -23.58
CA LEU A 197 8.86 7.04 -22.50
C LEU A 197 9.41 7.83 -21.32
N PHE A 198 10.74 7.90 -21.18
CA PHE A 198 11.41 8.52 -20.04
C PHE A 198 12.17 9.77 -20.46
N GLY A 199 12.25 10.74 -19.56
CA GLY A 199 13.04 11.95 -19.76
C GLY A 199 14.55 11.70 -19.67
N GLU A 200 15.32 12.75 -19.94
CA GLU A 200 16.78 12.69 -19.90
C GLU A 200 17.30 12.43 -18.48
N LYS A 201 16.69 13.04 -17.45
CA LYS A 201 17.15 12.87 -16.07
C LYS A 201 16.87 11.46 -15.56
N GLU A 202 15.68 10.91 -15.82
CA GLU A 202 15.31 9.52 -15.54
C GLU A 202 16.31 8.57 -16.23
N GLY A 203 16.64 8.84 -17.50
CA GLY A 203 17.63 8.09 -18.26
C GLY A 203 19.03 8.11 -17.64
N ARG A 204 19.53 9.29 -17.25
CA ARG A 204 20.84 9.41 -16.57
C ARG A 204 20.86 8.68 -15.23
N ILE A 205 19.78 8.80 -14.45
CA ILE A 205 19.63 8.10 -13.17
C ILE A 205 19.61 6.59 -13.40
N ALA A 206 18.85 6.12 -14.38
CA ALA A 206 18.78 4.71 -14.74
C ALA A 206 20.16 4.18 -15.17
N GLY A 207 20.84 4.88 -16.08
CA GLY A 207 22.19 4.54 -16.53
C GLY A 207 23.21 4.42 -15.39
N ALA A 208 23.11 5.28 -14.38
CA ALA A 208 23.99 5.25 -13.20
C ALA A 208 23.68 4.14 -12.19
N ASN A 209 22.49 3.52 -12.25
CA ASN A 209 22.04 2.49 -11.31
C ASN A 209 21.90 1.08 -11.89
N ARG A 210 22.28 0.87 -13.16
CA ARG A 210 22.28 -0.44 -13.81
C ARG A 210 23.12 -1.45 -13.04
N GLY A 211 22.55 -2.64 -12.78
CA GLY A 211 23.22 -3.74 -12.09
C GLY A 211 23.48 -3.50 -10.59
N LYS A 212 22.90 -2.45 -10.01
CA LYS A 212 22.95 -2.17 -8.56
C LYS A 212 21.65 -2.63 -7.90
N ASP A 213 21.59 -2.54 -6.57
CA ASP A 213 20.34 -2.73 -5.85
C ASP A 213 19.26 -1.75 -6.37
N PRO A 214 18.07 -2.23 -6.81
CA PRO A 214 16.98 -1.40 -7.31
C PRO A 214 16.56 -0.28 -6.34
N LEU A 215 16.75 -0.45 -5.03
CA LEU A 215 16.44 0.59 -4.05
C LEU A 215 17.26 1.87 -4.26
N PHE A 216 18.50 1.77 -4.76
CA PHE A 216 19.31 2.95 -5.10
C PHE A 216 18.71 3.71 -6.28
N PHE A 217 18.15 3.01 -7.25
CA PHE A 217 17.46 3.63 -8.38
C PHE A 217 16.25 4.44 -7.91
N PHE A 218 15.37 3.86 -7.09
CA PHE A 218 14.22 4.59 -6.53
C PHE A 218 14.64 5.75 -5.62
N ALA A 219 15.65 5.57 -4.78
CA ALA A 219 16.17 6.63 -3.93
C ALA A 219 16.72 7.82 -4.76
N ALA A 220 17.37 7.54 -5.88
CA ALA A 220 17.88 8.58 -6.78
C ALA A 220 16.74 9.34 -7.49
N LEU A 221 15.68 8.65 -7.94
CA LEU A 221 14.48 9.29 -8.51
C LEU A 221 13.83 10.24 -7.52
N LYS A 222 13.65 9.80 -6.26
CA LYS A 222 13.10 10.64 -5.18
C LYS A 222 13.95 11.88 -4.95
N ARG A 223 15.26 11.70 -4.74
CA ARG A 223 16.19 12.79 -4.43
C ARG A 223 16.32 13.81 -5.56
N GLN A 224 16.34 13.35 -6.81
CA GLN A 224 16.66 14.22 -7.96
C GLN A 224 15.42 14.76 -8.69
N LEU A 225 14.31 14.04 -8.64
CA LEU A 225 13.09 14.35 -9.40
C LEU A 225 11.87 14.58 -8.51
N ASN A 226 12.03 14.50 -7.18
CA ASN A 226 10.95 14.64 -6.21
C ASN A 226 9.79 13.65 -6.45
N TYR A 227 10.11 12.45 -6.94
CA TYR A 227 9.10 11.39 -7.08
C TYR A 227 8.61 10.94 -5.70
N PRO A 228 7.35 10.53 -5.58
CA PRO A 228 6.75 10.20 -4.29
C PRO A 228 7.43 8.99 -3.66
N SER A 229 7.47 8.98 -2.33
CA SER A 229 8.01 7.86 -1.57
C SER A 229 6.92 6.87 -1.18
N VAL A 230 7.20 5.58 -1.38
CA VAL A 230 6.37 4.51 -0.83
C VAL A 230 6.47 4.53 0.70
N PRO A 231 5.34 4.53 1.43
CA PRO A 231 5.32 4.40 2.88
C PRO A 231 6.11 3.18 3.34
N LYS A 232 6.81 3.30 4.47
CA LYS A 232 7.47 2.15 5.09
C LYS A 232 6.47 1.48 6.02
N PRO A 233 6.36 0.15 6.03
CA PRO A 233 5.59 -0.54 7.06
C PRO A 233 6.12 -0.12 8.42
N THR A 234 5.25 0.44 9.26
CA THR A 234 5.59 0.67 10.66
C THR A 234 5.71 -0.70 11.31
N PRO A 235 6.85 -1.04 11.93
CA PRO A 235 6.93 -2.29 12.67
C PRO A 235 5.78 -2.33 13.67
N ILE A 236 5.01 -3.42 13.70
CA ILE A 236 4.08 -3.67 14.79
C ILE A 236 4.96 -3.76 16.03
N THR A 237 5.05 -2.68 16.79
CA THR A 237 5.57 -2.74 18.15
C THR A 237 4.62 -3.72 18.83
N PRO A 238 5.09 -4.89 19.29
CA PRO A 238 4.25 -5.76 20.09
C PRO A 238 3.67 -4.88 21.19
N SER A 239 2.36 -4.92 21.37
CA SER A 239 1.74 -4.27 22.53
C SER A 239 2.66 -4.53 23.72
N ALA A 240 3.05 -3.47 24.43
CA ALA A 240 3.87 -3.59 25.63
C ALA A 240 3.09 -4.29 26.76
N GLU A 241 2.20 -5.23 26.45
CA GLU A 241 1.77 -6.27 27.37
C GLU A 241 3.02 -7.08 27.72
N SER A 242 3.60 -6.71 28.87
CA SER A 242 4.71 -7.46 29.42
C SER A 242 4.31 -8.94 29.55
N PRO A 243 5.25 -9.88 29.38
CA PRO A 243 5.00 -11.28 29.68
C PRO A 243 4.35 -11.49 31.06
N ALA A 244 4.63 -10.62 32.04
CA ALA A 244 4.00 -10.63 33.36
C ALA A 244 2.49 -10.33 33.34
N LEU A 245 2.02 -9.40 32.48
CA LEU A 245 0.58 -9.11 32.35
C LEU A 245 -0.17 -10.27 31.69
N LEU A 246 0.46 -10.95 30.73
CA LEU A 246 -0.09 -12.14 30.10
C LEU A 246 -0.19 -13.31 31.09
N VAL A 247 0.87 -13.56 31.88
CA VAL A 247 0.88 -14.55 32.95
C VAL A 247 -0.24 -14.28 33.95
N ARG A 248 -0.39 -13.04 34.41
CA ARG A 248 -1.44 -12.66 35.37
C ARG A 248 -2.87 -12.87 34.82
N ARG A 249 -3.07 -12.65 33.51
CA ARG A 249 -4.35 -12.94 32.86
C ARG A 249 -4.60 -14.45 32.73
N ILE A 250 -3.57 -15.22 32.38
CA ILE A 250 -3.64 -16.70 32.32
C ILE A 250 -3.96 -17.27 33.69
N GLU A 251 -3.30 -16.80 34.75
CA GLU A 251 -3.60 -17.19 36.15
C GLU A 251 -5.04 -16.84 36.54
N GLY A 252 -5.52 -15.66 36.15
CA GLY A 252 -6.91 -15.24 36.39
C GLY A 252 -7.93 -16.10 35.63
N LEU A 253 -7.62 -16.53 34.41
CA LEU A 253 -8.45 -17.45 33.64
C LEU A 253 -8.44 -18.87 34.24
N ASP A 254 -7.26 -19.37 34.65
CA ASP A 254 -7.12 -20.68 35.28
C ASP A 254 -7.93 -20.76 36.59
N MET A 255 -7.93 -19.68 37.39
CA MET A 255 -8.78 -19.56 38.59
C MET A 255 -10.28 -19.59 38.27
N ARG A 256 -10.71 -18.89 37.21
CA ARG A 256 -12.13 -18.90 36.78
C ARG A 256 -12.55 -20.27 36.26
N VAL A 257 -11.68 -20.96 35.53
CA VAL A 257 -11.94 -22.32 35.04
C VAL A 257 -12.08 -23.29 36.21
N LYS A 258 -11.18 -23.25 37.20
CA LYS A 258 -11.30 -24.09 38.42
C LYS A 258 -12.60 -23.85 39.16
N LEU A 259 -13.03 -22.61 39.28
CA LEU A 259 -14.31 -22.26 39.91
C LEU A 259 -15.52 -22.83 39.15
N LEU A 260 -15.51 -22.74 37.81
CA LEU A 260 -16.55 -23.34 36.98
C LEU A 260 -16.57 -24.87 37.10
N GLU A 261 -15.40 -25.50 37.22
CA GLU A 261 -15.30 -26.95 37.46
C GLU A 261 -15.74 -27.36 38.87
N GLU A 262 -15.54 -26.52 39.89
CA GLU A 262 -16.00 -26.74 41.27
C GLU A 262 -17.52 -26.53 41.40
N GLU A 263 -18.06 -25.54 40.69
CA GLU A 263 -19.50 -25.31 40.54
C GLU A 263 -20.18 -26.50 39.85
N SER A 264 -19.61 -26.99 38.75
CA SER A 264 -20.10 -28.19 38.06
C SER A 264 -20.05 -29.45 38.92
N ARG A 265 -19.18 -29.50 39.94
CA ARG A 265 -19.06 -30.61 40.90
C ARG A 265 -19.93 -30.45 42.15
N GLY A 266 -20.66 -29.34 42.27
CA GLY A 266 -21.64 -29.12 43.35
C GLY A 266 -21.05 -28.75 44.71
N SER A 267 -19.79 -28.33 44.79
CA SER A 267 -19.15 -27.93 46.05
C SER A 267 -18.25 -26.72 45.86
N ILE A 268 -18.81 -25.51 45.96
CA ILE A 268 -18.03 -24.27 45.97
C ILE A 268 -17.71 -23.90 47.42
N ASP A 269 -16.43 -23.92 47.80
CA ASP A 269 -15.96 -23.42 49.09
C ASP A 269 -15.65 -21.91 49.01
N LEU A 270 -16.68 -21.09 49.24
CA LEU A 270 -16.60 -19.62 49.22
C LEU A 270 -15.70 -19.03 50.32
N SER A 271 -15.28 -19.82 51.32
CA SER A 271 -14.44 -19.36 52.43
C SER A 271 -12.99 -19.01 52.03
N ARG A 272 -12.58 -19.40 50.82
CA ARG A 272 -11.26 -19.12 50.24
C ARG A 272 -11.13 -17.72 49.64
N PHE A 273 -12.25 -17.00 49.47
CA PHE A 273 -12.29 -15.66 48.88
C PHE A 273 -12.60 -14.55 49.90
N ASP A 274 -12.46 -14.82 51.20
CA ASP A 274 -12.63 -13.80 52.25
C ASP A 274 -11.56 -12.69 52.11
N PRO A 275 -11.95 -11.42 51.85
CA PRO A 275 -11.03 -10.30 51.70
C PRO A 275 -10.12 -10.07 52.92
N LYS A 276 -10.50 -10.59 54.10
CA LYS A 276 -9.71 -10.47 55.34
C LYS A 276 -8.41 -11.29 55.33
N LYS A 277 -8.29 -12.33 54.48
CA LYS A 277 -7.06 -13.13 54.36
C LYS A 277 -6.01 -12.52 53.43
N PHE A 278 -6.38 -11.57 52.58
CA PHE A 278 -5.47 -10.89 51.64
C PHE A 278 -4.82 -9.62 52.20
N LEU A 279 -5.25 -9.15 53.39
CA LEU A 279 -4.83 -7.89 54.00
C LEU A 279 -3.93 -8.05 55.24
N GLN A 280 -3.18 -9.15 55.36
CA GLN A 280 -2.09 -9.21 56.33
C GLN A 280 -0.78 -8.71 55.69
N PRO A 281 -0.26 -7.54 56.07
CA PRO A 281 1.07 -7.15 55.66
C PRO A 281 2.07 -8.06 56.38
N HIS A 282 2.96 -8.70 55.62
CA HIS A 282 4.12 -9.37 56.19
C HIS A 282 4.98 -8.33 56.91
N GLY A 283 4.95 -8.38 58.24
CA GLY A 283 5.89 -7.68 59.11
C GLY A 283 7.12 -8.54 59.35
N GLU A 284 8.27 -7.85 59.39
CA GLU A 284 9.67 -8.26 59.59
C GLU A 284 10.42 -8.82 58.37
#